data_AF-A0A8I1V4S6-F1
#
_entry.id   AF-A0A8I1V4S6-F1
#
_cell.length_a   1.000
_cell.length_b   1.000
_cell.length_c   1.000
_cell.angle_alpha   90.00
_cell.angle_beta   90.00
_cell.angle_gamma   90.00
#
_symmetry.space_group_name_H-M   'P 1'
#
loop_
_entity.id
_entity.type
_entity.pdbx_description
1 polymer ?
#
loop_
_entity_poly.entity_id
_entity_poly.type
_entity_poly.pdbx_seq_one_letter_code
_entity_poly.pdbx_strand_id
1 'polypeptide(L)'
;MARHSSTPAAQRTPSSVAGNTQRAGGWLLGLFALPFAAVGVGMLLLSVLPTLYDWARMQWWQPVPATLVAARLETSRSSKSSSYTVKASYRYQVAGREYQGDRVAISGGGDNVGDFQEALGARLEQALRDGAPVQVWVSSSDPSEAVIDRSLRPGLLALKMVFVVVFGGVGVGLLVHVLRPTRAAQGSEGSSGQPLTAGMPGRIERIPGGVAMYFPAGRWWGLKLALAVMGAVFLTVGALVPWAQESSGEVGPWLFRLLFGGVGGLVLLGSFYALANSLRVQLDHNGLRTERRLLGLMLRWHQVPPHDIARLRVVESYTVESNSKRDVYYRITAELRGGRQLTIAQDLKGRAQADKLLASIGGWTGYATR
;
A
#
# COMPACT_ATOMS: atom_id res chain seq x y z
N MET A 1 71.88 -30.57 0.14
CA MET A 1 70.64 -31.36 -0.03
C MET A 1 69.59 -30.77 0.87
N ALA A 2 68.47 -30.31 0.31
CA ALA A 2 67.37 -29.65 1.03
C ALA A 2 66.13 -30.57 1.08
N ARG A 3 65.22 -30.26 2.02
CA ARG A 3 63.86 -30.82 2.26
C ARG A 3 63.87 -32.03 3.23
N HIS A 4 63.04 -32.09 4.27
CA HIS A 4 61.62 -31.78 4.33
C HIS A 4 61.19 -31.26 5.71
N SER A 5 60.41 -30.18 5.74
CA SER A 5 59.53 -29.81 6.85
C SER A 5 58.08 -29.97 6.40
N SER A 6 57.32 -30.73 7.17
CA SER A 6 55.89 -30.99 6.99
C SER A 6 55.08 -29.82 7.54
N THR A 7 54.28 -29.18 6.69
CA THR A 7 53.26 -28.20 7.07
C THR A 7 51.90 -28.90 7.06
N PRO A 8 51.08 -28.86 8.12
CA PRO A 8 49.70 -29.32 8.04
C PRO A 8 48.85 -28.25 7.35
N ALA A 9 48.02 -28.71 6.41
CA ALA A 9 47.11 -27.90 5.62
C ALA A 9 46.09 -27.16 6.50
N ALA A 10 46.05 -25.84 6.36
CA ALA A 10 45.00 -25.00 6.91
C ALA A 10 43.64 -25.42 6.33
N GLN A 11 42.72 -25.81 7.21
CA GLN A 11 41.32 -26.05 6.91
C GLN A 11 40.70 -24.75 6.39
N ARG A 12 40.30 -24.74 5.11
CA ARG A 12 39.48 -23.67 4.54
C ARG A 12 38.05 -23.84 5.08
N THR A 13 37.65 -22.98 5.99
CA THR A 13 36.24 -22.75 6.35
C THR A 13 35.49 -22.26 5.10
N PRO A 14 34.34 -22.88 4.73
CA PRO A 14 33.49 -22.30 3.70
C PRO A 14 32.78 -21.08 4.27
N SER A 15 33.07 -19.92 3.68
CA SER A 15 32.42 -18.64 3.95
C SER A 15 30.91 -18.77 3.80
N SER A 16 30.18 -18.70 4.91
CA SER A 16 28.71 -18.64 4.89
C SER A 16 28.30 -17.28 4.34
N VAL A 17 27.87 -17.26 3.07
CA VAL A 17 27.23 -16.08 2.46
C VAL A 17 25.96 -15.80 3.26
N ALA A 18 25.95 -14.68 3.99
CA ALA A 18 24.82 -14.21 4.78
C ALA A 18 23.65 -13.87 3.84
N GLY A 19 22.70 -14.80 3.71
CA GLY A 19 21.46 -14.58 2.98
C GLY A 19 20.51 -13.68 3.77
N ASN A 20 20.57 -12.38 3.52
CA ASN A 20 19.64 -11.35 4.00
C ASN A 20 18.23 -11.54 3.40
N THR A 21 17.52 -12.61 3.77
CA THR A 21 16.22 -12.97 3.16
C THR A 21 15.00 -12.75 4.06
N GLN A 22 15.16 -12.32 5.31
CA GLN A 22 14.01 -11.98 6.17
C GLN A 22 13.50 -10.53 6.02
N ARG A 23 14.29 -9.60 5.50
CA ARG A 23 13.84 -8.22 5.25
C ARG A 23 12.93 -8.10 4.02
N ALA A 24 12.85 -9.14 3.18
CA ALA A 24 12.29 -9.09 1.84
C ALA A 24 10.79 -8.69 1.79
N GLY A 25 9.99 -9.03 2.79
CA GLY A 25 8.58 -8.67 2.84
C GLY A 25 8.31 -7.27 3.41
N GLY A 26 9.10 -6.84 4.40
CA GLY A 26 8.93 -5.55 5.08
C GLY A 26 9.32 -4.36 4.20
N TRP A 27 10.37 -4.49 3.38
CA TRP A 27 10.77 -3.41 2.48
C TRP A 27 9.76 -3.16 1.36
N LEU A 28 9.10 -4.21 0.86
CA LEU A 28 8.04 -4.09 -0.15
C LEU A 28 6.81 -3.36 0.40
N LEU A 29 6.39 -3.72 1.62
CA LEU A 29 5.29 -3.03 2.32
C LEU A 29 5.66 -1.57 2.64
N GLY A 30 6.90 -1.32 3.09
CA GLY A 30 7.41 0.02 3.33
C GLY A 30 7.47 0.88 2.06
N LEU A 31 7.94 0.32 0.94
CA LEU A 31 7.99 0.99 -0.36
C LEU A 31 6.59 1.36 -0.85
N PHE A 32 5.60 0.50 -0.60
CA PHE A 32 4.21 0.80 -0.93
C PHE A 32 3.61 1.86 0.01
N ALA A 33 3.86 1.77 1.31
CA ALA A 33 3.28 2.67 2.32
C ALA A 33 3.80 4.12 2.26
N LEU A 34 5.02 4.33 1.76
CA LEU A 34 5.69 5.63 1.70
C LEU A 34 4.91 6.68 0.86
N PRO A 35 4.55 6.42 -0.42
CA PRO A 35 3.74 7.36 -1.19
C PRO A 35 2.36 7.61 -0.58
N PHE A 36 1.74 6.62 0.07
CA PHE A 36 0.48 6.79 0.79
C PHE A 36 0.60 7.78 1.95
N ALA A 37 1.61 7.57 2.80
CA ALA A 37 1.91 8.47 3.89
C ALA A 37 2.24 9.87 3.37
N ALA A 38 3.03 9.99 2.30
CA ALA A 38 3.41 11.27 1.70
C ALA A 38 2.19 12.06 1.19
N VAL A 39 1.24 11.42 0.51
CA VAL A 39 0.00 12.09 0.05
C VAL A 39 -0.84 12.56 1.24
N GLY A 40 -1.10 11.68 2.22
CA GLY A 40 -1.94 12.02 3.37
C GLY A 40 -1.33 13.10 4.27
N VAL A 41 -0.03 12.96 4.58
CA VAL A 41 0.72 13.94 5.38
C VAL A 41 0.90 15.23 4.60
N GLY A 42 1.22 15.17 3.31
CA GLY A 42 1.34 16.35 2.45
C GLY A 42 0.02 17.12 2.38
N MET A 43 -1.10 16.44 2.22
CA MET A 43 -2.42 17.08 2.22
C MET A 43 -2.77 17.71 3.58
N LEU A 44 -2.40 17.05 4.68
CA LEU A 44 -2.56 17.61 6.02
C LEU A 44 -1.71 18.89 6.20
N LEU A 45 -0.42 18.82 5.89
CA LEU A 45 0.55 19.89 6.14
C LEU A 45 0.42 21.06 5.17
N LEU A 46 0.13 20.80 3.89
CA LEU A 46 0.13 21.80 2.83
C LEU A 46 -1.27 22.34 2.49
N SER A 47 -2.34 21.65 2.90
CA SER A 47 -3.71 22.09 2.61
C SER A 47 -4.54 22.33 3.87
N VAL A 48 -4.69 21.32 4.73
CA VAL A 48 -5.59 21.41 5.89
C VAL A 48 -5.06 22.37 6.95
N LEU A 49 -3.81 22.19 7.40
CA LEU A 49 -3.23 23.04 8.44
C LEU A 49 -3.17 24.52 8.05
N PRO A 50 -2.72 24.92 6.84
CA PRO A 50 -2.76 26.32 6.42
C PRO A 50 -4.18 26.90 6.39
N THR A 51 -5.17 26.11 5.96
CA THR A 51 -6.58 26.53 5.96
C THR A 51 -7.08 26.80 7.39
N LEU A 52 -6.75 25.92 8.34
CA LEU A 52 -7.14 26.06 9.75
C LEU A 52 -6.42 27.22 10.43
N TYR A 53 -5.14 27.41 10.11
CA TYR A 53 -4.34 28.53 10.58
C TYR A 53 -4.91 29.88 10.11
N ASP A 54 -5.21 29.99 8.81
CA ASP A 54 -5.82 31.18 8.23
C ASP A 54 -7.22 31.44 8.82
N TRP A 55 -8.03 30.39 8.97
CA TRP A 55 -9.33 30.52 9.63
C TRP A 55 -9.19 31.06 11.05
N ALA A 56 -8.27 30.53 11.85
CA ALA A 56 -8.04 30.97 13.22
C ALA A 56 -7.52 32.41 13.28
N ARG A 57 -6.55 32.79 12.43
CA ARG A 57 -5.98 34.15 12.41
C ARG A 57 -7.03 35.19 12.01
N MET A 58 -7.89 34.87 11.04
CA MET A 58 -8.91 35.77 10.50
C MET A 58 -10.09 35.97 11.45
N GLN A 59 -10.18 35.22 12.56
CA GLN A 59 -11.21 35.46 13.58
C GLN A 59 -11.07 36.83 14.24
N TRP A 60 -9.85 37.35 14.30
CA TRP A 60 -9.50 38.62 14.94
C TRP A 60 -9.40 39.80 13.97
N TRP A 61 -9.71 39.58 12.69
CA TRP A 61 -9.68 40.63 11.67
C TRP A 61 -10.88 41.56 11.81
N GLN A 62 -10.70 42.82 11.40
CA GLN A 62 -11.72 43.85 11.53
C GLN A 62 -12.60 43.94 10.28
N PRO A 63 -13.93 44.08 10.44
CA PRO A 63 -14.82 44.27 9.30
C PRO A 63 -14.72 45.71 8.77
N VAL A 64 -14.47 45.84 7.47
CA VAL A 64 -14.36 47.14 6.76
C VAL A 64 -15.24 47.09 5.50
N PRO A 65 -16.01 48.14 5.18
CA PRO A 65 -16.71 48.20 3.90
C PRO A 65 -15.70 48.41 2.75
N ALA A 66 -15.87 47.64 1.68
CA ALA A 66 -15.06 47.70 0.48
C ALA A 66 -15.95 47.86 -0.76
N THR A 67 -15.39 48.50 -1.78
CA THR A 67 -16.01 48.64 -3.10
C THR A 67 -15.42 47.58 -4.02
N LEU A 68 -16.28 46.77 -4.63
CA LEU A 68 -15.84 45.82 -5.65
C LEU A 68 -15.38 46.56 -6.90
N VAL A 69 -14.21 46.17 -7.40
CA VAL A 69 -13.65 46.64 -8.68
C VAL A 69 -13.97 45.64 -9.78
N ALA A 70 -13.87 44.34 -9.48
CA ALA A 70 -14.28 43.27 -10.37
C ALA A 70 -14.78 42.07 -9.56
N ALA A 71 -15.71 41.32 -10.12
CA ALA A 71 -16.23 40.07 -9.59
C ALA A 71 -16.66 39.19 -10.76
N ARG A 72 -16.26 37.92 -10.75
CA ARG A 72 -16.64 36.96 -11.78
C ARG A 72 -16.66 35.53 -11.21
N LEU A 73 -17.71 34.80 -11.54
CA LEU A 73 -17.78 33.35 -11.38
C LEU A 73 -17.24 32.67 -12.65
N GLU A 74 -16.04 32.10 -12.57
CA GLU A 74 -15.48 31.28 -13.66
C GLU A 74 -16.05 29.86 -13.58
N THR A 75 -16.73 29.43 -14.63
CA THR A 75 -17.25 28.06 -14.77
C THR A 75 -16.39 27.27 -15.73
N SER A 76 -15.77 26.20 -15.25
CA SER A 76 -15.09 25.20 -16.07
C SER A 76 -16.03 24.01 -16.29
N ARG A 77 -16.69 23.97 -17.46
CA ARG A 77 -17.71 22.96 -17.79
C ARG A 77 -17.11 21.83 -18.62
N SER A 78 -17.30 20.59 -18.19
CA SER A 78 -16.95 19.37 -18.94
C SER A 78 -18.18 18.50 -19.18
N SER A 79 -18.09 17.48 -20.05
CA SER A 79 -19.20 16.58 -20.37
C SER A 79 -19.73 15.76 -19.18
N LYS A 80 -19.02 15.74 -18.04
CA LYS A 80 -19.39 14.96 -16.84
C LYS A 80 -19.47 15.77 -15.54
N SER A 81 -18.90 16.97 -15.47
CA SER A 81 -18.89 17.80 -14.25
C SER A 81 -18.56 19.27 -14.57
N SER A 82 -19.07 20.19 -13.75
CA SER A 82 -18.69 21.61 -13.76
C SER A 82 -17.92 21.95 -12.49
N SER A 83 -16.85 22.74 -12.61
CA SER A 83 -16.12 23.32 -11.48
C SER A 83 -16.26 24.85 -11.51
N TYR A 84 -16.35 25.45 -10.33
CA TYR A 84 -16.62 26.86 -10.14
C TYR A 84 -15.49 27.52 -9.36
N THR A 85 -15.01 28.65 -9.86
CA THR A 85 -14.01 29.49 -9.19
C THR A 85 -14.52 30.92 -9.09
N VAL A 86 -14.61 31.47 -7.89
CA VAL A 86 -14.91 32.89 -7.73
C VAL A 86 -13.61 33.70 -7.72
N LYS A 87 -13.55 34.73 -8.56
CA LYS A 87 -12.50 35.76 -8.53
C LYS A 87 -13.13 37.12 -8.31
N ALA A 88 -12.56 37.91 -7.42
CA ALA A 88 -12.97 39.30 -7.22
C ALA A 88 -11.77 40.15 -6.79
N SER A 89 -11.82 41.43 -7.13
CA SER A 89 -10.88 42.44 -6.67
C SER A 89 -11.67 43.60 -6.06
N TYR A 90 -11.16 44.18 -4.97
CA TYR A 90 -11.87 45.19 -4.20
C TYR A 90 -10.92 46.22 -3.62
N ARG A 91 -11.44 47.42 -3.38
CA ARG A 91 -10.74 48.54 -2.74
C ARG A 91 -11.38 48.87 -1.41
N TYR A 92 -10.55 49.16 -0.42
CA TYR A 92 -10.99 49.50 0.93
C TYR A 92 -10.05 50.54 1.53
N GLN A 93 -10.52 51.21 2.59
CA GLN A 93 -9.72 52.22 3.29
C GLN A 93 -9.55 51.85 4.75
N VAL A 94 -8.33 51.98 5.26
CA VAL A 94 -7.99 51.82 6.67
C VAL A 94 -7.21 53.05 7.11
N ALA A 95 -7.70 53.73 8.15
CA ALA A 95 -7.09 54.96 8.68
C ALA A 95 -6.80 56.03 7.58
N GLY A 96 -7.72 56.18 6.61
CA GLY A 96 -7.59 57.14 5.52
C GLY A 96 -6.63 56.75 4.38
N ARG A 97 -6.02 55.57 4.43
CA ARG A 97 -5.17 55.03 3.35
C ARG A 97 -5.93 53.98 2.56
N GLU A 98 -5.87 54.07 1.23
CA GLU A 98 -6.50 53.13 0.31
C GLU A 98 -5.63 51.88 0.12
N TYR A 99 -6.29 50.72 0.11
CA TYR A 99 -5.71 49.41 -0.11
C TYR A 99 -6.55 48.63 -1.14
N GLN A 100 -5.94 47.63 -1.75
CA GLN A 100 -6.59 46.71 -2.68
C GLN A 100 -6.38 45.27 -2.22
N GLY A 101 -7.38 44.42 -2.45
CA GLY A 101 -7.26 42.99 -2.20
C GLY A 101 -8.00 42.18 -3.27
N ASP A 102 -7.54 40.94 -3.47
CA ASP A 102 -8.09 40.01 -4.45
C ASP A 102 -8.55 38.68 -3.81
N ARG A 103 -8.39 38.55 -2.49
CA ARG A 103 -8.66 37.30 -1.79
C ARG A 103 -10.15 37.19 -1.48
N VAL A 104 -10.81 36.28 -2.18
CA VAL A 104 -12.26 36.07 -2.02
C VAL A 104 -12.59 35.25 -0.77
N ALA A 105 -11.88 34.13 -0.56
CA ALA A 105 -12.15 33.23 0.56
C ALA A 105 -10.86 32.65 1.15
N ILE A 106 -10.96 32.01 2.32
CA ILE A 106 -9.84 31.25 2.92
C ILE A 106 -9.34 30.18 1.95
N SER A 107 -10.28 29.42 1.39
CA SER A 107 -10.01 28.36 0.41
C SER A 107 -9.95 28.97 -0.98
N GLY A 108 -8.79 28.93 -1.61
CA GLY A 108 -8.63 29.28 -3.03
C GLY A 108 -8.90 28.09 -3.97
N GLY A 109 -8.96 28.39 -5.26
CA GLY A 109 -9.11 27.39 -6.32
C GLY A 109 -10.55 27.05 -6.66
N GLY A 110 -10.72 26.43 -7.83
CA GLY A 110 -12.02 26.01 -8.34
C GLY A 110 -12.43 24.64 -7.82
N ASP A 111 -13.69 24.50 -7.43
CA ASP A 111 -14.24 23.24 -6.98
C ASP A 111 -15.74 23.11 -7.30
N ASN A 112 -16.30 21.93 -7.00
CA ASN A 112 -17.71 21.60 -7.18
C ASN A 112 -18.33 21.07 -5.88
N VAL A 113 -17.81 21.49 -4.73
CA VAL A 113 -18.19 20.98 -3.41
C VAL A 113 -19.18 21.93 -2.75
N GLY A 114 -20.45 21.53 -2.79
CA GLY A 114 -21.57 22.35 -2.35
C GLY A 114 -21.83 23.53 -3.29
N ASP A 115 -22.64 24.48 -2.83
CA ASP A 115 -23.08 25.67 -3.57
C ASP A 115 -22.27 26.93 -3.24
N PHE A 116 -21.27 26.84 -2.35
CA PHE A 116 -20.51 27.99 -1.84
C PHE A 116 -19.96 28.90 -2.95
N GLN A 117 -19.30 28.33 -3.96
CA GLN A 117 -18.70 29.10 -5.05
C GLN A 117 -19.78 29.81 -5.89
N GLU A 118 -20.88 29.11 -6.19
CA GLU A 118 -21.99 29.66 -6.98
C GLU A 118 -22.71 30.78 -6.22
N ALA A 119 -23.03 30.55 -4.94
CA ALA A 119 -23.71 31.51 -4.09
C ALA A 119 -22.85 32.76 -3.83
N LEU A 120 -21.57 32.58 -3.52
CA LEU A 120 -20.64 33.69 -3.30
C LEU A 120 -20.39 34.46 -4.61
N GLY A 121 -20.19 33.76 -5.72
CA GLY A 121 -20.02 34.36 -7.04
C GLY A 121 -21.24 35.20 -7.44
N ALA A 122 -22.44 34.63 -7.34
CA ALA A 122 -23.69 35.34 -7.65
C ALA A 122 -23.88 36.58 -6.78
N ARG A 123 -23.59 36.47 -5.47
CA ARG A 123 -23.66 37.60 -4.52
C ARG A 123 -22.69 38.72 -4.90
N LEU A 124 -21.45 38.40 -5.24
CA LEU A 124 -20.43 39.40 -5.59
C LEU A 124 -20.69 40.03 -6.95
N GLU A 125 -21.13 39.26 -7.94
CA GLU A 125 -21.53 39.80 -9.24
C GLU A 125 -22.74 40.73 -9.12
N GLN A 126 -23.71 40.38 -8.26
CA GLN A 126 -24.84 41.25 -7.98
C GLN A 126 -24.39 42.54 -7.27
N ALA A 127 -23.58 42.44 -6.22
CA ALA A 127 -23.07 43.61 -5.51
C ALA A 127 -22.27 44.56 -6.44
N LEU A 128 -21.49 44.00 -7.38
CA LEU A 128 -20.79 44.79 -8.39
C LEU A 128 -21.76 45.50 -9.34
N ARG A 129 -22.82 44.82 -9.81
CA ARG A 129 -23.84 45.43 -10.69
C ARG A 129 -24.60 46.56 -9.99
N ASP A 130 -24.90 46.38 -8.71
CA ASP A 130 -25.69 47.32 -7.91
C ASP A 130 -24.83 48.46 -7.33
N GLY A 131 -23.50 48.40 -7.49
CA GLY A 131 -22.56 49.34 -6.85
C GLY A 131 -22.59 49.28 -5.31
N ALA A 132 -23.08 48.17 -4.76
CA ALA A 132 -23.27 48.01 -3.33
C ALA A 132 -21.94 47.70 -2.63
N PRO A 133 -21.67 48.29 -1.45
CA PRO A 133 -20.48 47.97 -0.68
C PRO A 133 -20.53 46.51 -0.18
N VAL A 134 -19.40 45.83 -0.21
CA VAL A 134 -19.23 44.49 0.38
C VAL A 134 -18.39 44.57 1.64
N GLN A 135 -18.68 43.70 2.61
CA GLN A 135 -17.86 43.60 3.81
C GLN A 135 -16.61 42.77 3.52
N VAL A 136 -15.44 43.30 3.89
CA VAL A 136 -14.17 42.57 3.91
C VAL A 136 -13.61 42.55 5.32
N TRP A 137 -12.84 41.52 5.62
CA TRP A 137 -12.13 41.36 6.87
C TRP A 137 -10.68 41.75 6.64
N VAL A 138 -10.17 42.72 7.38
CA VAL A 138 -8.82 43.26 7.22
C VAL A 138 -7.97 42.92 8.43
N SER A 139 -6.73 42.51 8.20
CA SER A 139 -5.77 42.24 9.25
C SER A 139 -5.36 43.53 9.97
N SER A 140 -5.47 43.53 11.30
CA SER A 140 -5.04 44.68 12.12
C SER A 140 -3.51 44.83 12.19
N SER A 141 -2.77 43.74 12.02
CA SER A 141 -1.31 43.76 12.01
C SER A 141 -0.72 44.13 10.65
N ASP A 142 -1.44 43.84 9.57
CA ASP A 142 -1.05 44.17 8.20
C ASP A 142 -2.28 44.57 7.37
N PRO A 143 -2.60 45.87 7.28
CA PRO A 143 -3.77 46.35 6.55
C PRO A 143 -3.77 46.06 5.04
N SER A 144 -2.69 45.52 4.46
CA SER A 144 -2.67 45.08 3.07
C SER A 144 -3.33 43.71 2.88
N GLU A 145 -3.44 42.91 3.94
CA GLU A 145 -4.15 41.64 3.91
C GLU A 145 -5.63 41.81 4.23
N ALA A 146 -6.48 41.40 3.29
CA ALA A 146 -7.92 41.35 3.49
C ALA A 146 -8.54 40.12 2.84
N VAL A 147 -9.75 39.74 3.26
CA VAL A 147 -10.55 38.66 2.66
C VAL A 147 -12.04 39.00 2.68
N ILE A 148 -12.79 38.65 1.64
CA ILE A 148 -14.25 38.84 1.61
C ILE A 148 -14.94 37.84 2.56
N ASP A 149 -14.70 36.55 2.36
CA ASP A 149 -15.34 35.46 3.12
C ASP A 149 -14.30 34.69 3.95
N ARG A 150 -14.37 34.87 5.27
CA ARG A 150 -13.52 34.15 6.24
C ARG A 150 -14.16 32.88 6.80
N SER A 151 -15.24 32.39 6.19
CA SER A 151 -15.92 31.20 6.69
C SER A 151 -15.12 29.94 6.33
N LEU A 152 -15.15 28.98 7.26
CA LEU A 152 -14.64 27.66 6.97
C LEU A 152 -15.70 26.91 6.17
N ARG A 153 -15.26 26.13 5.18
CA ARG A 153 -16.14 25.26 4.38
C ARG A 153 -16.13 23.84 4.93
N PRO A 154 -17.03 23.49 5.87
CA PRO A 154 -16.96 22.22 6.60
C PRO A 154 -17.10 21.00 5.68
N GLY A 155 -17.94 21.08 4.64
CA GLY A 155 -18.09 19.99 3.67
C GLY A 155 -16.79 19.69 2.90
N LEU A 156 -16.10 20.75 2.44
CA LEU A 156 -14.81 20.61 1.76
C LEU A 156 -13.72 20.13 2.74
N LEU A 157 -13.70 20.66 3.96
CA LEU A 157 -12.76 20.21 4.98
C LEU A 157 -12.97 18.74 5.35
N ALA A 158 -14.22 18.31 5.56
CA ALA A 158 -14.56 16.93 5.86
C ALA A 158 -14.12 15.99 4.74
N LEU A 159 -14.38 16.37 3.48
CA LEU A 159 -13.90 15.63 2.31
C LEU A 159 -12.37 15.49 2.35
N LYS A 160 -11.64 16.60 2.57
CA LYS A 160 -10.17 16.57 2.70
C LYS A 160 -9.70 15.67 3.84
N MET A 161 -10.38 15.69 4.97
CA MET A 161 -10.05 14.87 6.14
C MET A 161 -10.23 13.38 5.89
N VAL A 162 -11.21 12.97 5.07
CA VAL A 162 -11.34 11.56 4.65
C VAL A 162 -10.06 11.11 3.94
N PHE A 163 -9.52 11.91 3.03
CA PHE A 163 -8.23 11.59 2.38
C PHE A 163 -7.07 11.56 3.36
N VAL A 164 -6.96 12.53 4.28
CA VAL A 164 -5.90 12.53 5.30
C VAL A 164 -5.95 11.27 6.16
N VAL A 165 -7.14 10.88 6.63
CA VAL A 165 -7.32 9.70 7.50
C VAL A 165 -7.06 8.41 6.73
N VAL A 166 -7.62 8.26 5.53
CA VAL A 166 -7.46 7.04 4.74
C VAL A 166 -6.02 6.89 4.26
N PHE A 167 -5.44 7.90 3.62
CA PHE A 167 -4.12 7.81 3.01
C PHE A 167 -3.00 7.97 4.04
N GLY A 168 -3.12 9.00 4.88
CA GLY A 168 -2.15 9.29 5.94
C GLY A 168 -2.21 8.24 7.05
N GLY A 169 -3.41 7.91 7.52
CA GLY A 169 -3.58 6.91 8.59
C GLY A 169 -3.12 5.51 8.18
N VAL A 170 -3.50 5.04 6.99
CA VAL A 170 -3.04 3.73 6.49
C VAL A 170 -1.54 3.76 6.18
N GLY A 171 -1.05 4.79 5.48
CA GLY A 171 0.36 4.89 5.11
C GLY A 171 1.28 4.97 6.34
N VAL A 172 1.01 5.89 7.27
CA VAL A 172 1.77 6.03 8.51
C VAL A 172 1.58 4.80 9.40
N GLY A 173 0.37 4.24 9.50
CA GLY A 173 0.10 3.03 10.27
C GLY A 173 0.91 1.82 9.79
N LEU A 174 0.99 1.62 8.47
CA LEU A 174 1.81 0.57 7.86
C LEU A 174 3.30 0.82 8.09
N LEU A 175 3.78 2.06 7.90
CA LEU A 175 5.17 2.42 8.18
C LEU A 175 5.52 2.15 9.65
N VAL A 176 4.69 2.60 10.58
CA VAL A 176 4.88 2.35 12.02
C VAL A 176 4.86 0.86 12.32
N HIS A 177 3.97 0.07 11.70
CA HIS A 177 3.94 -1.38 11.89
C HIS A 177 5.23 -2.06 11.40
N VAL A 178 5.75 -1.67 10.23
CA VAL A 178 7.01 -2.19 9.67
C VAL A 178 8.22 -1.76 10.50
N LEU A 179 8.18 -0.56 11.09
CA LEU A 179 9.27 0.00 11.89
C LEU A 179 9.20 -0.39 13.37
N ARG A 180 8.07 -0.92 13.86
CA ARG A 180 7.93 -1.32 15.26
C ARG A 180 8.77 -2.56 15.54
N PRO A 181 9.75 -2.51 16.47
CA PRO A 181 10.43 -3.70 16.92
C PRO A 181 9.41 -4.63 17.57
N THR A 182 9.32 -5.88 17.11
CA THR A 182 8.46 -6.89 17.73
C THR A 182 8.84 -7.02 19.19
N ARG A 183 8.02 -6.46 20.10
CA ARG A 183 8.17 -6.70 21.53
C ARG A 183 8.01 -8.19 21.75
N ALA A 184 9.06 -8.81 22.27
CA ALA A 184 9.05 -10.19 22.70
C ALA A 184 7.84 -10.39 23.60
N ALA A 185 6.90 -11.23 23.15
CA ALA A 185 5.85 -11.73 24.03
C ALA A 185 6.53 -12.46 25.19
N GLN A 186 6.51 -11.83 26.36
CA GLN A 186 6.89 -12.45 27.62
C GLN A 186 5.89 -13.56 27.93
N GLY A 187 6.42 -14.75 28.24
CA GLY A 187 5.75 -15.77 29.07
C GLY A 187 4.63 -16.58 28.41
N SER A 188 4.99 -17.73 27.84
CA SER A 188 4.16 -18.94 27.92
C SER A 188 5.05 -20.16 27.66
N GLU A 189 5.76 -20.60 28.70
CA GLU A 189 6.11 -22.02 28.82
C GLU A 189 4.83 -22.80 29.13
N GLY A 190 4.63 -23.94 28.47
CA GLY A 190 3.63 -24.93 28.84
C GLY A 190 2.30 -24.87 28.06
N SER A 191 2.27 -25.45 26.87
CA SER A 191 1.08 -26.17 26.37
C SER A 191 1.50 -27.25 25.37
N SER A 192 1.91 -28.38 25.92
CA SER A 192 1.78 -29.68 25.27
C SER A 192 0.31 -29.93 24.95
N GLY A 193 -0.04 -30.02 23.67
CA GLY A 193 -1.36 -30.43 23.18
C GLY A 193 -2.24 -29.27 22.73
N GLN A 194 -2.02 -28.77 21.52
CA GLN A 194 -3.05 -28.03 20.79
C GLN A 194 -3.30 -28.75 19.45
N PRO A 195 -4.56 -29.07 19.11
CA PRO A 195 -4.88 -29.77 17.88
C PRO A 195 -4.53 -28.91 16.66
N LEU A 196 -4.12 -29.61 15.60
CA LEU A 196 -3.74 -29.09 14.29
C LEU A 196 -4.88 -28.27 13.64
N THR A 197 -5.10 -27.02 14.06
CA THR A 197 -6.12 -26.15 13.47
C THR A 197 -5.65 -24.72 13.34
N ALA A 198 -5.92 -24.15 12.16
CA ALA A 198 -5.76 -22.76 11.75
C ALA A 198 -4.30 -22.28 11.51
N GLY A 199 -3.75 -22.63 10.33
CA GLY A 199 -2.57 -21.96 9.78
C GLY A 199 -1.59 -22.80 8.95
N MET A 200 -1.79 -24.13 8.87
CA MET A 200 -0.84 -25.01 8.18
C MET A 200 -0.85 -24.84 6.65
N PRO A 201 0.33 -24.67 6.01
CA PRO A 201 0.49 -24.84 4.58
C PRO A 201 0.57 -26.34 4.26
N GLY A 202 -0.31 -26.82 3.38
CA GLY A 202 -0.25 -28.19 2.89
C GLY A 202 -0.83 -29.21 3.86
N ARG A 203 -2.11 -29.58 3.69
CA ARG A 203 -2.58 -30.86 4.21
C ARG A 203 -1.84 -31.94 3.41
N ILE A 204 -0.89 -32.61 4.05
CA ILE A 204 -0.18 -33.77 3.49
C ILE A 204 -1.14 -34.94 3.62
N GLU A 205 -1.87 -35.27 2.56
CA GLU A 205 -2.69 -36.48 2.51
C GLU A 205 -1.86 -37.62 1.93
N ARG A 206 -1.77 -38.72 2.68
CA ARG A 206 -1.19 -39.97 2.18
C ARG A 206 -2.14 -40.57 1.15
N ILE A 207 -1.63 -40.83 -0.04
CA ILE A 207 -2.31 -41.59 -1.11
C ILE A 207 -1.58 -42.94 -1.23
N PRO A 208 -2.24 -44.05 -1.56
CA PRO A 208 -1.54 -45.32 -1.84
C PRO A 208 -0.47 -45.08 -2.91
N GLY A 209 0.81 -45.23 -2.52
CA GLY A 209 1.96 -45.02 -3.42
C GLY A 209 2.67 -43.66 -3.31
N GLY A 210 2.18 -42.70 -2.51
CA GLY A 210 2.82 -41.39 -2.48
C GLY A 210 2.24 -40.32 -1.56
N VAL A 211 2.59 -39.07 -1.85
CA VAL A 211 2.25 -37.88 -1.07
C VAL A 211 1.55 -36.85 -1.95
N ALA A 212 0.34 -36.45 -1.59
CA ALA A 212 -0.32 -35.29 -2.18
C ALA A 212 -0.24 -34.08 -1.25
N MET A 213 0.20 -32.95 -1.81
CA MET A 213 0.16 -31.64 -1.18
C MET A 213 -0.87 -30.76 -1.87
N TYR A 214 -1.74 -30.17 -1.06
CA TYR A 214 -2.63 -29.12 -1.48
C TYR A 214 -2.17 -27.79 -0.90
N PHE A 215 -1.73 -26.86 -1.75
CA PHE A 215 -1.55 -25.45 -1.37
C PHE A 215 -2.89 -24.73 -1.62
N PRO A 216 -3.73 -24.53 -0.60
CA PRO A 216 -5.00 -23.82 -0.77
C PRO A 216 -4.75 -22.41 -1.30
N ALA A 217 -5.64 -21.97 -2.18
CA ALA A 217 -5.83 -20.55 -2.46
C ALA A 217 -6.01 -19.79 -1.11
N GLY A 218 -5.37 -18.62 -0.96
CA GLY A 218 -5.63 -17.75 0.20
C GLY A 218 -4.65 -17.81 1.39
N ARG A 219 -3.37 -18.20 1.21
CA ARG A 219 -2.37 -17.88 2.25
C ARG A 219 -2.30 -16.36 2.43
N TRP A 220 -2.57 -15.86 3.65
CA TRP A 220 -2.78 -14.44 3.99
C TRP A 220 -4.03 -13.82 3.33
N TRP A 221 -5.14 -14.56 3.30
CA TRP A 221 -6.39 -14.13 2.67
C TRP A 221 -6.88 -12.76 3.16
N GLY A 222 -6.78 -12.48 4.46
CA GLY A 222 -7.20 -11.19 5.02
C GLY A 222 -6.41 -10.00 4.46
N LEU A 223 -5.07 -10.11 4.37
CA LEU A 223 -4.24 -9.08 3.76
C LEU A 223 -4.56 -8.90 2.27
N LYS A 224 -4.70 -10.00 1.53
CA LYS A 224 -4.98 -9.96 0.09
C LYS A 224 -6.38 -9.41 -0.21
N LEU A 225 -7.36 -9.73 0.62
CA LEU A 225 -8.71 -9.18 0.53
C LEU A 225 -8.68 -7.67 0.82
N ALA A 226 -7.97 -7.24 1.87
CA ALA A 226 -7.80 -5.83 2.18
C ALA A 226 -7.12 -5.07 1.02
N LEU A 227 -6.08 -5.64 0.41
CA LEU A 227 -5.42 -5.08 -0.77
C LEU A 227 -6.34 -5.05 -1.99
N ALA A 228 -7.20 -6.07 -2.19
CA ALA A 228 -8.18 -6.08 -3.27
C ALA A 228 -9.23 -4.98 -3.07
N VAL A 229 -9.79 -4.84 -1.87
CA VAL A 229 -10.74 -3.76 -1.54
C VAL A 229 -10.10 -2.39 -1.74
N MET A 230 -8.86 -2.21 -1.26
CA MET A 230 -8.10 -0.98 -1.46
C MET A 230 -7.88 -0.70 -2.96
N GLY A 231 -7.41 -1.69 -3.72
CA GLY A 231 -7.22 -1.57 -5.17
C GLY A 231 -8.51 -1.18 -5.91
N ALA A 232 -9.66 -1.72 -5.49
CA ALA A 232 -10.97 -1.36 -6.05
C ALA A 232 -11.39 0.08 -5.71
N VAL A 233 -11.22 0.52 -4.45
CA VAL A 233 -11.47 1.92 -4.05
C VAL A 233 -10.61 2.87 -4.87
N PHE A 234 -9.34 2.54 -5.06
CA PHE A 234 -8.37 3.34 -5.79
C PHE A 234 -8.66 3.44 -7.28
N LEU A 235 -9.00 2.31 -7.88
CA LEU A 235 -9.44 2.25 -9.28
C LEU A 235 -10.70 3.12 -9.47
N THR A 236 -11.64 3.06 -8.52
CA THR A 236 -12.86 3.85 -8.54
C THR A 236 -12.56 5.35 -8.42
N VAL A 237 -11.73 5.76 -7.45
CA VAL A 237 -11.30 7.16 -7.29
C VAL A 237 -10.58 7.66 -8.55
N GLY A 238 -9.64 6.89 -9.08
CA GLY A 238 -8.93 7.24 -10.31
C GLY A 238 -9.83 7.34 -11.54
N ALA A 239 -10.88 6.52 -11.63
CA ALA A 239 -11.86 6.56 -12.71
C ALA A 239 -12.84 7.75 -12.59
N LEU A 240 -13.10 8.23 -11.38
CA LEU A 240 -13.94 9.40 -11.10
C LEU A 240 -13.21 10.73 -11.37
N VAL A 241 -11.86 10.72 -11.44
CA VAL A 241 -11.08 11.92 -11.83
C VAL A 241 -11.37 12.26 -13.31
N PRO A 242 -11.97 13.43 -13.61
CA PRO A 242 -12.37 13.79 -14.97
C PRO A 242 -11.16 13.92 -15.91
N TRP A 243 -11.27 13.35 -17.11
CA TRP A 243 -10.22 13.43 -18.15
C TRP A 243 -9.96 14.85 -18.66
N ALA A 244 -10.91 15.77 -18.49
CA ALA A 244 -10.88 17.12 -19.07
C ALA A 244 -10.30 18.21 -18.14
N GLN A 245 -9.88 17.87 -16.93
CA GLN A 245 -9.36 18.84 -15.95
C GLN A 245 -7.84 18.99 -16.11
N GLU A 246 -7.35 19.42 -17.27
CA GLU A 246 -5.89 19.47 -17.54
C GLU A 246 -5.28 20.86 -17.30
N SER A 247 -6.09 21.88 -16.96
CA SER A 247 -5.71 23.27 -17.22
C SER A 247 -5.62 24.23 -16.02
N SER A 248 -5.60 23.78 -14.75
CA SER A 248 -5.59 24.77 -13.65
C SER A 248 -4.93 24.37 -12.30
N GLY A 249 -4.13 23.30 -12.24
CA GLY A 249 -3.41 22.93 -11.00
C GLY A 249 -1.92 22.68 -11.23
N GLU A 250 -1.08 23.01 -10.24
CA GLU A 250 0.38 22.76 -10.24
C GLU A 250 0.73 21.25 -10.33
N VAL A 251 -0.23 20.36 -10.07
CA VAL A 251 -0.10 18.90 -10.23
C VAL A 251 -1.22 18.41 -11.15
N GLY A 252 -0.87 17.96 -12.36
CA GLY A 252 -1.82 17.59 -13.41
C GLY A 252 -2.75 16.42 -13.01
N PRO A 253 -4.07 16.51 -13.18
CA PRO A 253 -5.03 15.43 -12.87
C PRO A 253 -4.81 14.09 -13.59
N TRP A 254 -4.02 14.08 -14.67
CA TRP A 254 -3.52 12.84 -15.28
C TRP A 254 -2.65 12.02 -14.31
N LEU A 255 -1.87 12.68 -13.45
CA LEU A 255 -1.03 12.02 -12.46
C LEU A 255 -1.88 11.31 -11.41
N PHE A 256 -3.00 11.91 -10.99
CA PHE A 256 -3.97 11.28 -10.11
C PHE A 256 -4.62 10.04 -10.76
N ARG A 257 -4.96 10.08 -12.05
CA ARG A 257 -5.47 8.88 -12.75
C ARG A 257 -4.43 7.75 -12.83
N LEU A 258 -3.18 8.11 -13.10
CA LEU A 258 -2.09 7.14 -13.24
C LEU A 258 -1.74 6.52 -11.88
N LEU A 259 -1.64 7.35 -10.84
CA LEU A 259 -1.37 6.91 -9.46
C LEU A 259 -2.53 6.12 -8.86
N PHE A 260 -3.77 6.58 -8.98
CA PHE A 260 -4.90 5.94 -8.29
C PHE A 260 -5.57 4.88 -9.16
N GLY A 261 -5.86 5.20 -10.43
CA GLY A 261 -6.45 4.27 -11.39
C GLY A 261 -5.49 3.17 -11.81
N GLY A 262 -4.29 3.56 -12.26
CA GLY A 262 -3.27 2.61 -12.74
C GLY A 262 -2.74 1.69 -11.65
N VAL A 263 -2.23 2.27 -10.54
CA VAL A 263 -1.71 1.46 -9.43
C VAL A 263 -2.83 0.69 -8.73
N GLY A 264 -4.00 1.30 -8.51
CA GLY A 264 -5.16 0.63 -7.93
C GLY A 264 -5.60 -0.59 -8.74
N GLY A 265 -5.67 -0.45 -10.07
CA GLY A 265 -5.98 -1.56 -10.98
C GLY A 265 -4.95 -2.68 -10.94
N LEU A 266 -3.65 -2.36 -10.94
CA LEU A 266 -2.59 -3.38 -10.83
C LEU A 266 -2.63 -4.11 -9.49
N VAL A 267 -2.86 -3.39 -8.38
CA VAL A 267 -2.99 -3.99 -7.05
C VAL A 267 -4.23 -4.88 -6.96
N LEU A 268 -5.35 -4.44 -7.53
CA LEU A 268 -6.58 -5.23 -7.60
C LEU A 268 -6.38 -6.53 -8.38
N LEU A 269 -5.79 -6.45 -9.58
CA LEU A 269 -5.49 -7.60 -10.43
C LEU A 269 -4.52 -8.58 -9.76
N GLY A 270 -3.43 -8.07 -9.18
CA GLY A 270 -2.44 -8.88 -8.47
C GLY A 270 -3.04 -9.58 -7.24
N SER A 271 -3.87 -8.87 -6.48
CA SER A 271 -4.55 -9.42 -5.29
C SER A 271 -5.59 -10.47 -5.67
N PHE A 272 -6.38 -10.22 -6.72
CA PHE A 272 -7.34 -11.18 -7.26
C PHE A 272 -6.64 -12.45 -7.75
N TYR A 273 -5.58 -12.32 -8.54
CA TYR A 273 -4.78 -13.48 -8.98
C TYR A 273 -4.19 -14.25 -7.79
N ALA A 274 -3.65 -13.56 -6.80
CA ALA A 274 -3.07 -14.18 -5.60
C ALA A 274 -4.10 -14.82 -4.65
N LEU A 275 -5.37 -14.39 -4.71
CA LEU A 275 -6.50 -15.01 -4.02
C LEU A 275 -7.04 -16.21 -4.78
N ALA A 276 -7.10 -16.13 -6.10
CA ALA A 276 -7.70 -17.15 -6.96
C ALA A 276 -6.77 -18.32 -7.31
N ASN A 277 -5.45 -18.12 -7.25
CA ASN A 277 -4.46 -19.13 -7.64
C ASN A 277 -4.25 -20.16 -6.52
N SER A 278 -4.37 -21.44 -6.87
CA SER A 278 -4.11 -22.60 -6.03
C SER A 278 -3.15 -23.56 -6.74
N LEU A 279 -2.32 -24.25 -5.95
CA LEU A 279 -1.33 -25.19 -6.47
C LEU A 279 -1.54 -26.54 -5.79
N ARG A 280 -1.69 -27.60 -6.58
CA ARG A 280 -1.71 -28.98 -6.08
C ARG A 280 -0.48 -29.70 -6.63
N VAL A 281 0.27 -30.36 -5.76
CA VAL A 281 1.46 -31.13 -6.13
C VAL A 281 1.24 -32.55 -5.62
N GLN A 282 1.30 -33.54 -6.50
CA GLN A 282 1.16 -34.95 -6.18
C GLN A 282 2.45 -35.66 -6.58
N LEU A 283 3.02 -36.45 -5.68
CA LEU A 283 4.20 -37.27 -5.92
C LEU A 283 3.82 -38.73 -5.67
N ASP A 284 3.96 -39.60 -6.65
CA ASP A 284 3.60 -41.02 -6.61
C ASP A 284 4.68 -41.88 -7.31
N HIS A 285 4.56 -43.22 -7.30
CA HIS A 285 5.49 -44.14 -7.99
C HIS A 285 5.57 -43.89 -9.51
N ASN A 286 4.52 -43.30 -10.09
CA ASN A 286 4.44 -42.91 -11.50
C ASN A 286 5.01 -41.50 -11.79
N GLY A 287 5.69 -40.88 -10.83
CA GLY A 287 6.35 -39.58 -10.97
C GLY A 287 5.63 -38.44 -10.26
N LEU A 288 5.94 -37.21 -10.69
CA LEU A 288 5.51 -35.99 -10.02
C LEU A 288 4.51 -35.22 -10.89
N ARG A 289 3.34 -34.90 -10.36
CA ARG A 289 2.30 -34.10 -11.02
C ARG A 289 2.12 -32.76 -10.31
N THR A 290 2.23 -31.66 -11.04
CA THR A 290 1.88 -30.31 -10.58
C THR A 290 0.64 -29.81 -11.32
N GLU A 291 -0.33 -29.29 -10.57
CA GLU A 291 -1.54 -28.69 -11.11
C GLU A 291 -1.67 -27.26 -10.57
N ARG A 292 -1.67 -26.28 -11.47
CA ARG A 292 -2.07 -24.91 -11.13
C ARG A 292 -3.53 -24.71 -11.50
N ARG A 293 -4.33 -24.27 -10.53
CA ARG A 293 -5.75 -23.99 -10.74
C ARG A 293 -6.07 -22.56 -10.32
N LEU A 294 -6.81 -21.83 -11.15
CA LEU A 294 -7.34 -20.51 -10.83
C LEU A 294 -8.86 -20.63 -10.67
N LEU A 295 -9.39 -20.31 -9.49
CA LEU A 295 -10.81 -20.52 -9.14
C LEU A 295 -11.29 -21.96 -9.40
N GLY A 296 -10.40 -22.95 -9.24
CA GLY A 296 -10.70 -24.36 -9.50
C GLY A 296 -10.55 -24.79 -10.97
N LEU A 297 -10.42 -23.87 -11.93
CA LEU A 297 -10.18 -24.14 -13.35
C LEU A 297 -8.70 -24.47 -13.58
N MET A 298 -8.42 -25.57 -14.28
CA MET A 298 -7.06 -26.09 -14.49
C MET A 298 -6.33 -25.26 -15.56
N LEU A 299 -5.36 -24.44 -15.15
CA LEU A 299 -4.63 -23.54 -16.05
C LEU A 299 -3.44 -24.21 -16.73
N ARG A 300 -2.67 -24.98 -15.97
CA ARG A 300 -1.43 -25.61 -16.45
C ARG A 300 -1.13 -26.85 -15.61
N TRP A 301 -0.81 -27.94 -16.29
CA TRP A 301 -0.34 -29.17 -15.66
C TRP A 301 1.07 -29.50 -16.14
N HIS A 302 1.83 -30.16 -15.28
CA HIS A 302 3.15 -30.70 -15.60
C HIS A 302 3.28 -32.05 -14.91
N GLN A 303 3.59 -33.09 -15.69
CA GLN A 303 3.90 -34.41 -15.17
C GLN A 303 5.37 -34.70 -15.47
N VAL A 304 6.11 -35.06 -14.43
CA VAL A 304 7.52 -35.40 -14.52
C VAL A 304 7.64 -36.89 -14.25
N PRO A 305 8.10 -37.69 -15.23
CA PRO A 305 8.25 -39.13 -15.07
C PRO A 305 9.24 -39.52 -13.95
N PRO A 306 9.11 -40.73 -13.38
CA PRO A 306 9.94 -41.18 -12.26
C PRO A 306 11.43 -41.32 -12.62
N HIS A 307 11.76 -41.60 -13.89
CA HIS A 307 13.15 -41.70 -14.35
C HIS A 307 13.89 -40.36 -14.37
N ASP A 308 13.15 -39.25 -14.42
CA ASP A 308 13.71 -37.91 -14.37
C ASP A 308 13.96 -37.43 -12.94
N ILE A 309 13.47 -38.14 -11.92
CA ILE A 309 13.70 -37.81 -10.51
C ILE A 309 15.03 -38.46 -10.09
N ALA A 310 16.06 -37.64 -9.92
CA ALA A 310 17.40 -38.12 -9.59
C ALA A 310 17.52 -38.48 -8.10
N ARG A 311 16.99 -37.63 -7.22
CA ARG A 311 17.13 -37.79 -5.76
C ARG A 311 16.23 -36.83 -4.98
N LEU A 312 15.98 -37.18 -3.72
CA LEU A 312 15.31 -36.33 -2.74
C LEU A 312 16.34 -35.74 -1.77
N ARG A 313 16.25 -34.43 -1.49
CA ARG A 313 17.18 -33.71 -0.62
C ARG A 313 16.46 -32.79 0.35
N VAL A 314 16.97 -32.69 1.58
CA VAL A 314 16.61 -31.63 2.52
C VAL A 314 17.43 -30.37 2.20
N VAL A 315 16.77 -29.25 2.02
CA VAL A 315 17.36 -27.93 1.73
C VAL A 315 16.87 -26.95 2.80
N GLU A 316 17.75 -26.09 3.29
CA GLU A 316 17.35 -24.98 4.17
C GLU A 316 16.42 -24.02 3.41
N SER A 317 15.29 -23.68 4.03
CA SER A 317 14.24 -22.87 3.40
C SER A 317 14.40 -21.41 3.81
N TYR A 318 14.05 -21.10 5.06
CA TYR A 318 14.24 -19.78 5.64
C TYR A 318 14.62 -19.94 7.11
N THR A 319 15.39 -19.00 7.60
CA THR A 319 15.67 -18.90 9.03
C THR A 319 14.74 -17.84 9.60
N VAL A 320 14.12 -18.13 10.74
CA VAL A 320 13.43 -17.11 11.53
C VAL A 320 14.31 -16.80 12.72
N GLU A 321 14.98 -15.66 12.65
CA GLU A 321 15.75 -15.13 13.77
C GLU A 321 14.82 -14.29 14.64
N SER A 322 14.52 -14.77 15.84
CA SER A 322 13.69 -14.07 16.81
C SER A 322 14.41 -14.04 18.15
N ASN A 323 14.83 -12.84 18.56
CA ASN A 323 15.42 -12.52 19.86
C ASN A 323 16.48 -13.53 20.35
N SER A 324 17.58 -13.62 19.59
CA SER A 324 18.73 -14.49 19.87
C SER A 324 18.49 -16.00 19.73
N LYS A 325 17.30 -16.41 19.31
CA LYS A 325 16.96 -17.80 18.98
C LYS A 325 16.79 -17.95 17.48
N ARG A 326 17.67 -18.75 16.88
CA ARG A 326 17.70 -19.02 15.44
C ARG A 326 16.92 -20.30 15.13
N ASP A 327 15.67 -20.16 14.72
CA ASP A 327 14.85 -21.29 14.27
C ASP A 327 15.05 -21.48 12.75
N VAL A 328 15.76 -22.53 12.36
CA VAL A 328 16.00 -22.87 10.95
C VAL A 328 14.89 -23.80 10.44
N TYR A 329 14.19 -23.36 9.39
CA TYR A 329 13.18 -24.15 8.71
C TYR A 329 13.75 -24.80 7.45
N TYR A 330 13.37 -26.06 7.23
CA TYR A 330 13.84 -26.88 6.13
C TYR A 330 12.69 -27.20 5.16
N ARG A 331 13.05 -27.45 3.91
CA ARG A 331 12.17 -27.96 2.85
C ARG A 331 12.78 -29.21 2.23
N ILE A 332 11.95 -30.14 1.77
CA ILE A 332 12.38 -31.32 1.01
C ILE A 332 12.17 -31.01 -0.47
N THR A 333 13.15 -31.27 -1.31
CA THR A 333 13.09 -31.06 -2.76
C THR A 333 13.45 -32.34 -3.53
N ALA A 334 12.69 -32.64 -4.59
CA ALA A 334 13.10 -33.56 -5.65
C ALA A 334 14.01 -32.82 -6.61
N GLU A 335 15.23 -33.33 -6.80
CA GLU A 335 16.13 -32.88 -7.84
C GLU A 335 15.90 -33.73 -9.09
N LEU A 336 15.61 -33.07 -10.20
CA LEU A 336 15.41 -33.70 -11.49
C LEU A 336 16.76 -33.86 -12.20
N ARG A 337 16.91 -34.89 -13.05
CA ARG A 337 18.13 -35.13 -13.85
C ARG A 337 18.48 -33.96 -14.78
N GLY A 338 17.50 -33.14 -15.15
CA GLY A 338 17.69 -31.88 -15.87
C GLY A 338 18.09 -30.68 -15.01
N GLY A 339 18.48 -30.87 -13.75
CA GLY A 339 18.96 -29.82 -12.83
C GLY A 339 17.86 -28.96 -12.17
N ARG A 340 16.59 -29.17 -12.53
CA ARG A 340 15.45 -28.45 -11.96
C ARG A 340 15.04 -29.08 -10.63
N GLN A 341 14.80 -28.27 -9.60
CA GLN A 341 14.37 -28.74 -8.29
C GLN A 341 12.89 -28.45 -8.07
N LEU A 342 12.17 -29.39 -7.45
CA LEU A 342 10.79 -29.18 -7.06
C LEU A 342 10.57 -29.50 -5.58
N THR A 343 9.85 -28.62 -4.90
CA THR A 343 9.56 -28.76 -3.47
C THR A 343 8.48 -29.82 -3.20
N ILE A 344 8.79 -30.76 -2.30
CA ILE A 344 7.97 -31.90 -1.85
C ILE A 344 7.46 -31.71 -0.42
N ALA A 345 8.18 -30.97 0.41
CA ALA A 345 7.71 -30.59 1.74
C ALA A 345 8.34 -29.25 2.10
N GLN A 346 7.67 -28.46 2.92
CA GLN A 346 8.16 -27.17 3.37
C GLN A 346 7.82 -26.95 4.84
N ASP A 347 8.43 -25.92 5.43
CA ASP A 347 8.14 -25.43 6.78
C ASP A 347 8.43 -26.48 7.89
N LEU A 348 9.43 -27.33 7.68
CA LEU A 348 9.87 -28.34 8.63
C LEU A 348 10.79 -27.71 9.67
N LYS A 349 10.37 -27.70 10.93
CA LYS A 349 11.12 -27.05 12.02
C LYS A 349 12.25 -27.96 12.49
N GLY A 350 13.48 -27.57 12.17
CA GLY A 350 14.68 -28.30 12.57
C GLY A 350 15.02 -29.50 11.69
N ARG A 351 16.32 -29.79 11.61
CA ARG A 351 16.88 -30.77 10.67
C ARG A 351 16.44 -32.20 10.98
N ALA A 352 16.39 -32.56 12.26
CA ALA A 352 16.00 -33.91 12.69
C ALA A 352 14.56 -34.28 12.28
N GLN A 353 13.63 -33.32 12.25
CA GLN A 353 12.26 -33.57 11.77
C GLN A 353 12.23 -33.72 10.25
N ALA A 354 13.03 -32.91 9.53
CA ALA A 354 13.14 -32.99 8.09
C ALA A 354 13.78 -34.30 7.61
N ASP A 355 14.83 -34.76 8.28
CA ASP A 355 15.52 -36.01 7.94
C ASP A 355 14.65 -37.24 8.23
N LYS A 356 13.89 -37.24 9.35
CA LYS A 356 12.90 -38.30 9.64
C LYS A 356 11.81 -38.36 8.58
N LEU A 357 11.31 -37.20 8.14
CA LEU A 357 10.29 -37.13 7.10
C LEU A 357 10.88 -37.56 5.74
N LEU A 358 12.10 -37.15 5.40
CA LEU A 358 12.79 -37.58 4.19
C LEU A 358 12.95 -39.10 4.14
N ALA A 359 13.43 -39.72 5.23
CA ALA A 359 13.58 -41.17 5.34
C ALA A 359 12.23 -41.90 5.17
N SER A 360 11.16 -41.35 5.75
CA SER A 360 9.82 -41.93 5.59
C SER A 360 9.30 -41.83 4.15
N ILE A 361 9.55 -40.71 3.46
CA ILE A 361 9.17 -40.51 2.06
C ILE A 361 9.98 -41.44 1.15
N GLY A 362 11.30 -41.55 1.37
CA GLY A 362 12.15 -42.49 0.64
C GLY A 362 11.70 -43.94 0.77
N GLY A 363 11.34 -44.35 2.00
CA GLY A 363 10.82 -45.69 2.29
C GLY A 363 9.47 -45.98 1.61
N TRP A 364 8.61 -44.98 1.41
CA TRP A 364 7.29 -45.17 0.78
C TRP A 364 7.30 -45.02 -0.75
N THR A 365 8.29 -44.34 -1.32
CA THR A 365 8.32 -44.01 -2.75
C THR A 365 9.43 -44.71 -3.53
N GLY A 366 10.41 -45.30 -2.85
CA GLY A 366 11.56 -45.97 -3.47
C GLY A 366 12.60 -45.01 -4.07
N TYR A 367 12.43 -43.68 -3.95
CA TYR A 367 13.40 -42.71 -4.43
C TYR A 367 14.62 -42.61 -3.50
N ALA A 368 15.80 -42.41 -4.09
CA ALA A 368 17.04 -42.22 -3.35
C ALA A 368 17.00 -40.94 -2.48
N THR A 369 17.21 -41.09 -1.18
CA THR A 369 17.26 -39.99 -0.19
C THR A 369 18.70 -39.70 0.22
N ARG A 370 19.09 -38.42 0.32
CA ARG A 370 20.40 -38.02 0.84
C ARG A 370 20.40 -36.71 1.61
#